data_AF-A0A6N7KYQ7-F1
#
_entry.id   AF-A0A6N7KYQ7-F1
#
_cell.length_a   1.000
_cell.length_b   1.000
_cell.length_c   1.000
_cell.angle_alpha   90.00
_cell.angle_beta   90.00
_cell.angle_gamma   90.00
#
_symmetry.space_group_name_H-M   'P 1'
#
loop_
_entity.id
_entity.type
_entity.pdbx_description
1 polymer ?
#
loop_
_entity_poly.entity_id
_entity_poly.type
_entity_poly.pdbx_seq_one_letter_code
_entity_poly.pdbx_strand_id
1 'polypeptide(L)' 'MNLRTKKTLTALLSGAILHIFSIINILSRGAHLTPVFFVFVALNLAIAGYTWWWYGDSPKAVGLRAKAEAKKAARQQLS' A
#
# COMPACT_ATOMS: atom_id res chain seq x y z
N MET A 1 17.14 8.48 0.90
CA MET A 1 16.31 7.24 0.95
C MET A 1 16.06 6.74 -0.46
N ASN A 2 16.24 5.44 -0.72
CA ASN A 2 15.84 4.80 -1.98
C ASN A 2 14.31 4.98 -2.20
N LEU A 3 13.88 5.11 -3.45
CA LEU A 3 12.47 5.19 -3.87
C LEU A 3 11.63 4.08 -3.25
N ARG A 4 12.17 2.86 -3.15
CA ARG A 4 11.55 1.71 -2.48
C ARG A 4 11.18 2.01 -1.03
N THR A 5 12.16 2.48 -0.25
CA THR A 5 11.99 2.82 1.15
C THR A 5 10.99 3.96 1.29
N LYS A 6 11.11 5.01 0.46
CA LYS A 6 10.17 6.14 0.48
C LYS A 6 8.73 5.69 0.23
N LYS A 7 8.48 4.93 -0.83
CA LYS A 7 7.13 4.46 -1.18
C LYS A 7 6.53 3.53 -0.13
N THR A 8 7.34 2.64 0.42
CA THR A 8 6.90 1.69 1.46
C THR A 8 6.60 2.43 2.76
N LEU A 9 7.47 3.37 3.17
CA LEU A 9 7.22 4.19 4.37
C LEU A 9 5.97 5.04 4.21
N THR A 10 5.75 5.63 3.03
CA THR A 10 4.52 6.39 2.76
C THR A 10 3.29 5.49 2.87
N ALA A 11 3.30 4.29 2.29
CA ALA A 11 2.18 3.34 2.40
C ALA A 11 1.90 2.97 3.87
N LEU A 12 2.94 2.66 4.64
CA LEU A 12 2.83 2.33 6.06
C LEU A 12 2.32 3.52 6.90
N LEU A 13 2.85 4.72 6.68
CA LEU A 13 2.42 5.94 7.39
C LEU A 13 0.95 6.26 7.10
N SER A 14 0.54 6.22 5.83
CA SER A 14 -0.86 6.46 5.45
C SER A 14 -1.79 5.45 6.09
N GLY A 15 -1.41 4.16 6.11
CA GLY A 15 -2.15 3.11 6.80
C GLY A 15 -2.23 3.34 8.31
N ALA A 16 -1.10 3.65 8.95
CA ALA A 16 -1.03 3.91 10.38
C ALA A 16 -1.93 5.08 10.80
N ILE A 17 -1.90 6.18 10.04
CA ILE A 17 -2.77 7.35 10.29
C ILE A 17 -4.24 6.93 10.22
N LEU A 18 -4.65 6.21 9.16
CA LEU A 18 -6.02 5.74 9.00
C LEU A 18 -6.46 4.85 10.18
N HIS A 19 -5.59 3.93 10.61
CA HIS A 19 -5.88 3.05 11.74
C HIS A 19 -5.99 3.83 13.05
N ILE A 20 -5.11 4.80 13.32
CA ILE A 20 -5.19 5.66 14.51
C ILE A 20 -6.52 6.41 14.55
N PHE A 21 -6.91 7.07 13.45
CA PHE A 21 -8.19 7.77 13.37
C PHE A 21 -9.38 6.82 13.58
N SER A 22 -9.31 5.62 13.01
CA SER A 22 -10.36 4.60 13.16
C SER A 22 -10.47 4.12 14.60
N ILE A 23 -9.35 3.86 15.28
CA ILE A 23 -9.30 3.45 16.69
C ILE A 23 -9.90 4.56 17.56
N ILE A 24 -9.47 5.81 17.38
CA ILE A 24 -9.98 6.95 18.16
C ILE A 24 -11.49 7.07 17.99
N ASN A 25 -12.01 6.96 16.76
CA ASN A 25 -13.46 7.04 16.49
C ASN A 25 -14.26 5.86 17.04
N ILE A 26 -13.70 4.65 17.06
CA ILE A 26 -14.35 3.47 17.64
C ILE A 26 -14.41 3.60 19.17
N LEU A 27 -13.29 3.94 19.80
CA LEU A 27 -13.19 4.08 21.25
C LEU A 27 -13.98 5.27 21.78
N SER A 28 -14.04 6.40 21.05
CA SER A 28 -14.85 7.57 21.46
C SER A 28 -16.35 7.29 21.46
N ARG A 29 -16.80 6.26 20.74
CA ARG A 29 -18.19 5.78 20.73
C ARG A 29 -18.44 4.66 21.73
N GLY A 30 -17.46 4.29 22.56
CA GLY A 30 -17.55 3.19 23.52
C GLY A 30 -17.61 1.80 22.86
N ALA A 31 -17.28 1.69 21.58
CA ALA A 31 -17.27 0.43 20.85
C ALA A 31 -15.91 -0.28 20.96
N HIS A 32 -15.90 -1.58 20.70
CA HIS A 32 -14.69 -2.40 20.71
C HIS A 32 -14.14 -2.62 19.29
N LEU A 33 -12.83 -2.87 19.19
CA LEU A 33 -12.21 -3.30 17.95
C LEU A 33 -12.75 -4.68 17.57
N THR A 34 -13.40 -4.78 16.43
CA THR A 34 -13.94 -6.04 15.92
C THR A 34 -12.87 -6.84 15.17
N PRO A 35 -13.03 -8.16 14.98
CA PRO A 35 -12.12 -8.96 14.15
C PRO A 35 -11.90 -8.40 12.74
N VAL A 36 -12.93 -7.73 12.19
CA VAL A 36 -12.86 -7.05 10.89
C VAL A 36 -11.78 -5.96 10.86
N PHE A 37 -11.54 -5.25 11.97
CA PHE A 37 -10.44 -4.27 12.06
C PHE A 37 -9.07 -4.92 11.80
N PHE A 38 -8.82 -6.11 12.35
CA PHE A 38 -7.56 -6.83 12.15
C PHE A 38 -7.40 -7.33 10.71
N VAL A 39 -8.50 -7.66 10.02
CA VAL A 39 -8.47 -7.95 8.58
C VAL A 39 -7.99 -6.73 7.78
N PHE A 40 -8.48 -5.53 8.13
CA PHE A 40 -8.02 -4.29 7.49
C PHE A 40 -6.53 -3.99 7.77
N VAL A 41 -6.06 -4.24 8.99
CA VAL A 41 -4.63 -4.11 9.34
C VAL A 41 -3.78 -5.09 8.52
N ALA A 42 -4.19 -6.36 8.45
CA ALA A 42 -3.49 -7.37 7.67
C ALA A 42 -3.44 -7.02 6.18
N LEU A 43 -4.55 -6.51 5.62
CA LEU A 43 -4.60 -6.03 4.24
C LEU A 43 -3.64 -4.87 4.01
N ASN A 44 -3.55 -3.92 4.94
CA ASN A 44 -2.64 -2.79 4.84
C ASN A 44 -1.16 -3.23 4.85
N LEU A 45 -0.81 -4.18 5.73
CA LEU A 45 0.53 -4.78 5.76
C LEU A 45 0.84 -5.53 4.46
N ALA A 46 -0.13 -6.25 3.90
CA ALA A 46 0.03 -6.94 2.61
C ALA A 46 0.29 -5.92 1.48
N ILE A 47 -0.41 -4.78 1.46
CA ILE A 47 -0.19 -3.69 0.50
C ILE A 47 1.21 -3.09 0.68
N ALA A 48 1.66 -2.86 1.91
CA ALA A 48 3.00 -2.36 2.19
C ALA A 48 4.08 -3.35 1.76
N GLY A 49 3.90 -4.65 2.04
CA GLY A 49 4.79 -5.72 1.59
C GLY A 49 4.84 -5.84 0.07
N TYR A 50 3.69 -5.77 -0.60
CA TYR A 50 3.60 -5.72 -2.06
C TYR A 50 4.33 -4.49 -2.61
N THR A 51 4.15 -3.31 -2.01
CA THR A 51 4.83 -2.08 -2.40
C THR A 51 6.35 -2.23 -2.26
N TRP A 52 6.80 -2.77 -1.13
CA TRP A 52 8.22 -3.05 -0.89
C TRP A 52 8.81 -4.02 -1.91
N TRP A 53 8.06 -5.03 -2.30
CA TRP A 53 8.46 -5.98 -3.34
C TRP A 53 8.48 -5.36 -4.73
N TRP A 54 7.42 -4.63 -5.11
CA TRP A 54 7.24 -4.01 -6.43
C TRP A 54 8.31 -2.97 -6.76
N TYR A 55 8.74 -2.19 -5.76
CA TYR A 55 9.83 -1.22 -5.90
C TYR A 55 11.22 -1.80 -5.58
N GLY A 56 11.33 -3.10 -5.34
CA GLY A 56 12.62 -3.78 -5.18
C GLY A 56 13.29 -4.13 -6.50
N ASP A 57 14.53 -4.60 -6.42
CA ASP A 57 15.37 -4.94 -7.59
C ASP A 57 15.16 -6.39 -8.08
N SER A 58 14.07 -7.04 -7.67
CA SER A 58 13.76 -8.39 -8.14
C SER A 58 13.54 -8.37 -9.66
N PRO A 59 14.17 -9.28 -10.44
CA PRO A 59 13.99 -9.35 -11.89
C PRO A 59 12.51 -9.45 -12.31
N LYS A 60 11.68 -10.12 -11.50
CA LYS A 60 10.23 -10.22 -11.73
C LYS A 60 9.52 -8.87 -11.54
N ALA A 61 9.88 -8.11 -10.51
CA ALA A 61 9.28 -6.80 -10.23
C ALA A 61 9.65 -5.79 -11.33
N VAL A 62 10.91 -5.77 -11.75
CA VAL A 62 11.39 -4.93 -12.86
C VAL A 62 10.67 -5.28 -14.16
N GLY A 63 10.58 -6.58 -14.49
CA GLY A 63 9.89 -7.03 -15.71
C GLY A 63 8.40 -6.67 -15.73
N LEU A 64 7.70 -6.78 -14.58
CA LEU A 64 6.29 -6.38 -14.49
C LEU A 64 6.11 -4.86 -14.57
N ARG A 65 7.01 -4.08 -13.98
CA ARG A 65 7.00 -2.62 -14.10
C ARG A 65 7.20 -2.17 -15.54
N ALA A 66 8.17 -2.75 -16.25
CA ALA A 66 8.39 -2.46 -17.67
C ALA A 66 7.14 -2.77 -18.51
N LYS A 67 6.47 -3.91 -18.26
CA LYS A 67 5.19 -4.23 -18.93
C LYS A 67 4.08 -3.22 -18.60
N ALA A 68 3.97 -2.79 -17.34
CA ALA A 68 2.97 -1.82 -16.92
C ALA A 68 3.21 -0.43 -17.55
N GLU A 69 4.46 0.02 -17.61
CA GLU A 69 4.86 1.27 -18.24
C GLU A 69 4.61 1.23 -19.76
N ALA A 70 4.96 0.11 -20.43
CA ALA A 70 4.66 -0.08 -21.85
C ALA A 70 3.15 -0.02 -22.15
N LYS A 71 2.33 -0.66 -21.31
CA LYS A 71 0.86 -0.62 -21.46
C LYS A 71 0.30 0.79 -21.24
N LYS A 72 0.88 1.55 -20.31
CA LYS A 72 0.47 2.95 -20.06
C LYS A 72 0.82 3.85 -21.24
N ALA A 73 2.01 3.71 -21.80
CA ALA A 73 2.45 4.47 -22.97
C ALA A 73 1.56 4.17 -24.19
N ALA A 74 1.25 2.89 -24.46
CA ALA A 74 0.34 2.50 -25.54
C ALA A 74 -1.06 3.11 -25.38
N ARG A 75 -1.58 3.19 -24.16
CA ARG A 75 -2.89 3.81 -23.88
C ARG A 75 -2.87 5.33 -24.09
N GLN A 76 -1.75 6.00 -23.86
CA GLN A 76 -1.58 7.44 -24.08
C GLN A 76 -1.40 7.80 -25.55
N GLN A 77 -0.89 6.90 -26.38
CA GLN A 77 -0.78 7.10 -27.84
C GLN A 77 -2.10 6.91 -28.60
N LEU A 78 -3.10 6.30 -27.94
CA LEU A 78 -4.43 6.04 -28.51
C LEU A 78 -5.50 7.06 -28.04
N SER A 79 -5.11 8.05 -27.24
CA SER A 79 -5.96 9.14 -26.76
C SER A 79 -5.52 10.46 -27.39
#